data_AF-A0A285Q9S9-F1
#
_entry.id   AF-A0A285Q9S9-F1
#
_cell.length_a   1.000
_cell.length_b   1.000
_cell.length_c   1.000
_cell.angle_alpha   90.00
_cell.angle_beta   90.00
_cell.angle_gamma   90.00
#
_symmetry.space_group_name_H-M   'P 1'
#
loop_
_entity.id
_entity.type
_entity.pdbx_description
1 polymer ?
#
loop_
_entity_poly.entity_id
_entity_poly.type
_entity_poly.pdbx_seq_one_letter_code
_entity_poly.pdbx_strand_id
1 'polypeptide(L)'
;MRALKRVLAVSALTVPLVIGCAGLASAQEGLDANFGKGYFTANQNGAGVAAVESHVGPDGISHADFWILADDNGVTGSFTGSGATWNNG
;
A
#
# COMPACT_ATOMS: atom_id res chain seq x y z
N MET A 1 -17.39 -49.69 -7.95
CA MET A 1 -17.94 -48.36 -8.34
C MET A 1 -18.30 -47.45 -7.17
N ARG A 2 -18.90 -47.93 -6.07
CA ARG A 2 -19.34 -47.05 -4.96
C ARG A 2 -18.19 -46.31 -4.25
N ALA A 3 -17.03 -46.95 -4.11
CA ALA A 3 -15.83 -46.34 -3.52
C ALA A 3 -15.25 -45.23 -4.39
N LEU A 4 -15.12 -45.47 -5.70
CA LEU A 4 -14.68 -44.47 -6.68
C LEU A 4 -15.56 -43.21 -6.65
N LYS A 5 -16.89 -43.37 -6.62
CA LYS A 5 -17.82 -42.23 -6.52
C LYS A 5 -17.66 -41.43 -5.23
N ARG A 6 -17.35 -42.09 -4.11
CA ARG A 6 -17.10 -41.43 -2.82
C ARG A 6 -15.80 -40.63 -2.83
N VAL A 7 -14.72 -41.20 -3.37
CA VAL A 7 -13.43 -40.50 -3.49
C VAL A 7 -13.57 -39.25 -4.36
N LEU A 8 -14.28 -39.37 -5.48
CA LEU A 8 -14.53 -38.25 -6.40
C LEU A 8 -15.38 -37.14 -5.78
N ALA A 9 -16.37 -37.50 -4.96
CA ALA A 9 -17.21 -36.52 -4.26
C ALA A 9 -16.44 -35.78 -3.16
N VAL A 10 -15.57 -36.50 -2.42
CA VAL A 10 -14.73 -35.91 -1.38
C VAL A 10 -13.69 -34.99 -2.00
N SER A 11 -12.98 -35.42 -3.04
CA SER A 11 -11.98 -34.60 -3.71
C SER A 11 -12.59 -33.36 -4.37
N ALA A 12 -13.78 -33.47 -4.97
CA ALA A 12 -14.49 -32.32 -5.53
C ALA A 12 -14.82 -31.25 -4.48
N LEU A 13 -15.09 -31.63 -3.23
CA LEU A 13 -15.33 -30.68 -2.14
C LEU A 13 -14.05 -30.13 -1.52
N THR A 14 -13.01 -30.96 -1.39
CA THR A 14 -11.79 -30.56 -0.65
C THR A 14 -10.77 -29.85 -1.52
N VAL A 15 -10.74 -30.12 -2.84
CA VAL A 15 -9.75 -29.51 -3.75
C VAL A 15 -9.90 -27.98 -3.83
N PRO A 16 -11.11 -27.40 -4.01
CA PRO A 16 -11.26 -25.94 -4.01
C PRO A 16 -10.89 -25.31 -2.67
N LEU A 17 -11.17 -25.99 -1.56
CA LEU A 17 -10.82 -25.52 -0.22
C LEU A 17 -9.31 -25.52 -0.02
N VAL A 18 -8.62 -26.60 -0.38
CA VAL A 18 -7.15 -26.70 -0.24
C VAL A 18 -6.44 -25.72 -1.18
N ILE A 19 -6.90 -25.57 -2.42
CA ILE A 19 -6.35 -24.59 -3.38
C ILE A 19 -6.63 -23.16 -2.90
N GLY A 20 -7.84 -22.87 -2.41
CA GLY A 20 -8.21 -21.57 -1.87
C GLY A 20 -7.42 -21.20 -0.61
N CYS A 21 -7.27 -22.13 0.33
CA CYS A 21 -6.46 -21.93 1.54
C CYS A 21 -4.97 -21.81 1.23
N ALA A 22 -4.45 -22.56 0.25
CA ALA A 22 -3.07 -22.39 -0.22
C ALA A 22 -2.86 -21.04 -0.90
N GLY A 23 -3.83 -20.57 -1.70
CA GLY A 23 -3.80 -19.25 -2.32
C GLY A 23 -3.83 -18.10 -1.32
N LEU A 24 -4.58 -18.24 -0.22
CA LEU A 24 -4.60 -17.27 0.88
C LEU A 24 -3.31 -17.32 1.72
N ALA A 25 -2.74 -18.51 1.94
CA ALA A 25 -1.46 -18.65 2.63
C ALA A 25 -0.26 -18.21 1.77
N SER A 26 -0.36 -18.28 0.43
CA SER A 26 0.63 -17.80 -0.52
C SER A 26 0.41 -16.36 -0.98
N ALA A 27 -0.70 -15.73 -0.57
CA ALA A 27 -0.86 -14.29 -0.64
C ALA A 27 0.14 -13.71 0.37
N GLN A 28 1.37 -13.56 -0.10
CA GLN A 28 2.51 -13.11 0.65
C GLN A 28 2.13 -11.90 1.51
N GLU A 29 2.18 -12.06 2.84
CA GLU A 29 2.38 -10.93 3.74
C GLU A 29 3.69 -10.26 3.31
N GLY A 30 3.62 -9.15 2.58
CA GLY A 30 4.82 -8.46 2.11
C GLY A 30 4.82 -7.91 0.68
N LEU A 31 3.68 -7.80 0.01
CA LEU A 31 3.59 -6.79 -1.04
C LEU A 31 3.42 -5.42 -0.37
N ASP A 32 4.54 -4.87 0.09
CA ASP A 32 4.69 -3.44 0.34
C ASP A 32 4.39 -2.73 -0.98
N ALA A 33 3.12 -2.37 -1.19
CA ALA A 33 2.66 -1.62 -2.35
C ALA A 33 3.09 -0.15 -2.16
N ASN A 34 4.39 0.09 -2.33
CA ASN A 34 5.01 1.39 -2.14
C ASN A 34 5.13 2.09 -3.49
N PHE A 35 4.50 3.26 -3.59
CA PHE A 35 4.64 4.15 -4.73
C PHE A 35 5.18 5.48 -4.24
N GLY A 36 6.26 5.95 -4.84
CA GLY A 36 6.85 7.26 -4.53
C GLY A 36 7.34 7.92 -5.79
N LYS A 37 6.92 9.17 -6.01
CA LYS A 37 7.47 10.02 -7.06
C LYS A 37 7.68 11.41 -6.50
N GLY A 38 8.90 11.92 -6.63
CA GLY A 38 9.24 13.26 -6.16
C GLY A 38 10.18 14.00 -7.09
N TYR A 39 10.23 15.30 -6.89
CA TYR A 39 11.16 16.24 -7.50
C TYR A 39 11.76 17.10 -6.39
N PHE A 40 13.06 17.38 -6.51
CA PHE A 40 13.74 18.32 -5.63
C PHE A 40 14.51 19.34 -6.48
N THR A 41 14.58 20.57 -5.98
CA THR A 41 15.38 21.64 -6.54
C THR A 41 16.15 22.33 -5.43
N ALA A 42 17.40 22.70 -5.70
CA ALA A 42 18.22 23.47 -4.79
C ALA A 42 19.16 24.33 -5.63
N ASN A 43 18.97 25.65 -5.61
CA ASN A 43 19.79 26.60 -6.33
C ASN A 43 19.81 27.97 -5.61
N GLN A 44 20.41 28.96 -6.26
CA GLN A 44 20.59 30.32 -5.73
C GLN A 44 19.27 31.05 -5.46
N ASN A 45 18.18 30.64 -6.12
CA ASN A 45 16.85 31.23 -6.00
C ASN A 45 15.97 30.51 -4.96
N GLY A 46 16.47 29.43 -4.34
CA GLY A 46 15.75 28.69 -3.31
C GLY A 46 15.93 27.17 -3.37
N ALA A 47 15.28 26.50 -2.42
CA ALA A 47 15.24 25.05 -2.32
C ALA A 47 13.80 24.58 -2.16
N GLY A 48 13.45 23.47 -2.81
CA GLY A 48 12.11 22.93 -2.73
C GLY A 48 12.04 21.45 -3.02
N VAL A 49 10.97 20.84 -2.50
CA VAL A 49 10.64 19.43 -2.71
C VAL A 49 9.16 19.34 -3.01
N ALA A 50 8.80 18.48 -3.95
CA ALA A 50 7.42 18.06 -4.18
C ALA A 50 7.39 16.55 -4.32
N ALA A 51 6.51 15.87 -3.61
CA ALA A 51 6.43 14.42 -3.62
C ALA A 51 5.00 13.91 -3.44
N VAL A 52 4.71 12.82 -4.13
CA VAL A 52 3.51 12.00 -3.96
C VAL A 52 3.95 10.59 -3.58
N GLU A 53 3.53 10.16 -2.40
CA GLU A 53 3.92 8.91 -1.79
C GLU A 53 2.68 8.14 -1.32
N SER A 54 2.73 6.81 -1.48
CA SER A 54 1.72 5.89 -0.98
C SER A 54 2.43 4.66 -0.45
N HIS A 55 2.05 4.27 0.76
CA HIS A 55 2.56 3.11 1.45
C HIS A 55 1.38 2.28 1.97
N VAL A 56 1.43 0.97 1.73
CA VAL A 56 0.50 0.02 2.32
C VAL A 56 1.32 -0.89 3.21
N GLY A 57 1.15 -0.76 4.52
CA GLY A 57 1.88 -1.53 5.52
C GLY A 57 0.96 -2.13 6.60
N PRO A 58 1.54 -2.83 7.58
CA PRO A 58 0.79 -3.44 8.70
C PRO A 58 -0.03 -2.44 9.50
N ASP A 59 0.42 -1.18 9.56
CA ASP A 59 -0.24 -0.09 10.30
C ASP A 59 -1.34 0.62 9.48
N GLY A 60 -1.59 0.18 8.24
CA GLY A 60 -2.63 0.70 7.35
C GLY A 60 -2.08 1.37 6.08
N ILE A 61 -2.96 2.12 5.41
CA ILE A 61 -2.66 2.84 4.18
C ILE A 61 -2.25 4.27 4.54
N SER A 62 -1.07 4.69 4.10
CA SER A 62 -0.59 6.06 4.20
C SER A 62 -0.50 6.67 2.80
N HIS A 63 -1.02 7.89 2.65
CA HIS A 63 -0.92 8.67 1.43
C HIS A 63 -0.49 10.10 1.78
N ALA A 64 0.59 10.55 1.14
CA ALA A 64 1.11 11.90 1.29
C ALA A 64 1.31 12.53 -0.09
N ASP A 65 0.70 13.68 -0.31
CA ASP A 65 0.99 14.55 -1.45
C ASP A 65 1.37 15.92 -0.88
N PHE A 66 2.59 16.37 -1.12
CA PHE A 66 3.07 17.62 -0.57
C PHE A 66 4.04 18.34 -1.49
N TRP A 67 4.12 19.65 -1.29
CA TRP A 67 5.22 20.46 -1.79
C TRP A 67 5.62 21.49 -0.75
N ILE A 68 6.92 21.79 -0.70
CA ILE A 68 7.53 22.77 0.18
C ILE A 68 8.56 23.53 -0.66
N LEU A 69 8.54 24.86 -0.56
CA LEU A 69 9.50 25.77 -1.19
C LEU A 69 10.02 26.73 -0.13
N ALA A 70 11.33 26.91 -0.10
CA ALA A 70 12.03 27.90 0.69
C ALA A 70 12.77 28.86 -0.25
N ASP A 71 12.44 30.14 -0.17
CA ASP A 71 13.06 31.22 -0.93
C ASP A 71 13.29 32.46 -0.05
N ASP A 72 13.66 33.58 -0.66
CA ASP A 72 13.93 34.85 0.03
C ASP A 72 12.69 35.45 0.73
N ASN A 73 11.49 34.98 0.38
CA ASN A 73 10.23 35.40 1.01
C ASN A 73 9.81 34.47 2.15
N GLY A 74 10.62 33.43 2.45
CA GLY A 74 10.41 32.49 3.54
C GLY A 74 10.04 31.09 3.05
N VAL A 75 9.31 30.35 3.89
CA VAL A 75 8.91 28.97 3.60
C VAL A 75 7.43 28.92 3.28
N THR A 76 7.09 28.38 2.12
CA THR A 76 5.71 28.13 1.69
C THR A 76 5.53 26.67 1.31
N GLY A 77 4.32 26.15 1.43
CA GLY A 77 4.05 24.77 1.07
C GLY A 77 2.59 24.42 1.23
N SER A 78 2.24 23.25 0.72
CA SER A 78 0.93 22.63 0.92
C SER A 78 1.12 21.14 1.06
N PHE A 79 0.27 20.53 1.87
CA PHE A 79 0.21 19.08 2.00
C PHE A 79 -1.25 18.64 1.99
N THR A 80 -1.51 17.54 1.29
CA THR A 80 -2.75 16.77 1.36
C THR A 80 -2.39 15.44 2.01
N GLY A 81 -2.61 15.37 3.32
CA GLY A 81 -2.53 14.12 4.06
C GLY A 81 -3.90 13.45 4.06
N SER A 82 -4.08 12.36 3.30
CA SER A 82 -5.18 11.43 3.53
C SER A 82 -4.67 10.31 4.43
N GLY A 83 -4.28 10.68 5.65
CA GLY A 83 -4.12 9.67 6.70
C GLY A 83 -5.51 9.20 7.08
N ALA A 84 -5.73 7.88 7.08
CA ALA A 84 -6.71 7.29 7.99
C ALA A 84 -6.34 7.79 9.40
N THR A 85 -6.98 8.87 9.83
CA THR A 85 -6.74 9.47 11.13
C THR A 85 -7.36 8.52 12.15
N TRP A 86 -6.53 7.81 12.91
CA TRP A 86 -7.00 7.19 14.14
C TRP A 86 -7.23 8.31 15.14
N ASN A 87 -8.48 8.76 15.22
CA ASN A 87 -8.92 9.75 16.20
C ASN A 87 -9.01 9.02 17.55
N ASN A 88 -7.91 9.00 18.30
CA ASN A 88 -7.93 8.58 19.70
C ASN A 88 -8.51 9.75 20.52
N GLY A 89 -9.85 9.81 20.54
CA GLY A 89 -10.63 10.62 21.48
C GLY A 89 -10.96 9.82 22.74
#